data_AF-A0A7S4D7E9-F1
#
_entry.id   AF-A0A7S4D7E9-F1
#
_cell.length_a   1.000
_cell.length_b   1.000
_cell.length_c   1.000
_cell.angle_alpha   90.00
_cell.angle_beta   90.00
_cell.angle_gamma   90.00
#
_symmetry.space_group_name_H-M   'P 1'
#
loop_
_entity.id
_entity.type
_entity.pdbx_description
1 polymer ?
#
loop_
_entity_poly.entity_id
_entity_poly.type
_entity_poly.pdbx_seq_one_letter_code
_entity_poly.pdbx_strand_id
1 'polypeptide(L)'
;WLHTNRLEGCTTEAMDGAAGNGHLSVVEWLHANRFEGCTTLAMDLAAEEGHLSILEWLHANRSEGCTDFAMDSAAGNGHLHVLIWLHAHRSEGCTARAMDWAKKHCRHSVIEWLQETYGFEG
;
A
#
# COMPACT_ATOMS: atom_id res chain seq x y z
N TRP A 1 -32.96 11.47 11.69
CA TRP A 1 -33.44 10.07 11.61
C TRP A 1 -33.23 9.57 10.18
N LEU A 2 -31.97 9.34 9.78
CA LEU A 2 -31.58 8.77 8.48
C LEU A 2 -30.12 8.23 8.47
N HIS A 3 -29.63 7.71 9.61
CA HIS A 3 -28.31 7.06 9.70
C HIS A 3 -28.40 5.60 10.18
N THR A 4 -29.60 5.11 10.51
CA THR A 4 -29.80 3.80 11.16
C THR A 4 -30.36 2.70 10.26
N ASN A 5 -30.62 2.97 8.97
CA ASN A 5 -31.26 1.97 8.08
C ASN A 5 -30.80 2.08 6.61
N ARG A 6 -29.49 2.05 6.37
CA ARG A 6 -28.96 1.59 5.08
C ARG A 6 -27.84 0.58 5.39
N LEU A 7 -28.18 -0.70 5.33
CA LEU A 7 -27.21 -1.81 5.34
C LEU A 7 -26.52 -1.98 3.97
N GLU A 8 -26.83 -1.10 3.03
CA GLU A 8 -26.20 -1.02 1.72
C GLU A 8 -25.24 0.19 1.72
N GLY A 9 -23.93 -0.05 1.61
CA GLY A 9 -23.03 0.93 1.00
C GLY A 9 -21.83 1.48 1.78
N CYS A 10 -21.23 0.74 2.71
CA CYS A 10 -19.82 0.97 3.04
C CYS A 10 -19.15 -0.34 3.46
N THR A 11 -18.67 -1.10 2.48
CA THR A 11 -17.76 -2.22 2.73
C THR A 11 -16.36 -1.67 3.01
N THR A 12 -15.46 -2.52 3.50
CA THR A 12 -14.03 -2.19 3.59
C THR A 12 -13.45 -1.73 2.25
N GLU A 13 -14.07 -2.15 1.14
CA GLU A 13 -13.73 -1.74 -0.24
C GLU A 13 -13.79 -0.22 -0.45
N ALA A 14 -14.62 0.50 0.32
CA ALA A 14 -14.68 1.96 0.21
C ALA A 14 -13.37 2.61 0.66
N MET A 15 -12.80 2.14 1.78
CA MET A 15 -11.51 2.65 2.27
C MET A 15 -10.35 2.07 1.46
N ASP A 16 -10.42 0.79 1.09
CA ASP A 16 -9.40 0.15 0.24
C ASP A 16 -9.29 0.87 -1.12
N GLY A 17 -10.43 1.16 -1.75
CA GLY A 17 -10.49 1.89 -3.00
C GLY A 17 -10.06 3.35 -2.86
N ALA A 18 -10.47 4.05 -1.80
CA ALA A 18 -10.01 5.41 -1.55
C ALA A 18 -8.49 5.49 -1.34
N ALA A 19 -7.91 4.49 -0.65
CA ALA A 19 -6.47 4.38 -0.44
C ALA A 19 -5.73 4.13 -1.76
N GLY A 20 -6.20 3.17 -2.57
CA GLY A 20 -5.63 2.89 -3.89
C GLY A 20 -5.73 4.05 -4.89
N ASN A 21 -6.76 4.89 -4.81
CA ASN A 21 -6.93 6.04 -5.70
C ASN A 21 -6.30 7.35 -5.19
N GLY A 22 -5.57 7.32 -4.07
CA GLY A 22 -4.85 8.51 -3.59
C GLY A 22 -5.73 9.52 -2.87
N HIS A 23 -6.92 9.12 -2.41
CA HIS A 23 -7.91 10.01 -1.80
C HIS A 23 -7.78 10.06 -0.28
N LEU A 24 -6.66 10.61 0.22
CA LEU A 24 -6.37 10.68 1.67
C LEU A 24 -7.52 11.31 2.48
N SER A 25 -8.11 12.41 2.01
CA SER A 25 -9.24 13.06 2.69
C SER A 25 -10.47 12.17 2.81
N VAL A 26 -10.70 11.29 1.83
CA VAL A 26 -11.77 10.30 1.86
C VAL A 26 -11.43 9.18 2.84
N VAL A 27 -10.16 8.72 2.88
CA VAL A 27 -9.69 7.74 3.87
C VAL A 27 -9.88 8.27 5.30
N GLU A 28 -9.45 9.50 5.57
CA GLU A 28 -9.64 10.17 6.87
C GLU A 28 -11.12 10.30 7.24
N TRP A 29 -11.96 10.71 6.28
CA TRP A 29 -13.39 10.84 6.51
C TRP A 29 -14.04 9.50 6.80
N LEU A 30 -13.71 8.46 6.02
CA LEU A 30 -14.23 7.11 6.25
C LEU A 30 -13.79 6.60 7.61
N HIS A 31 -12.54 6.77 8.01
CA HIS A 31 -12.07 6.37 9.33
C HIS A 31 -12.80 7.09 10.48
N ALA A 32 -13.05 8.39 10.35
CA ALA A 32 -13.71 9.15 11.39
C ALA A 32 -15.22 8.92 11.48
N ASN A 33 -15.88 8.53 10.38
CA ASN A 33 -17.34 8.48 10.28
C ASN A 33 -17.91 7.06 10.09
N ARG A 34 -17.07 6.06 9.84
CA ARG A 34 -17.44 4.66 9.57
C ARG A 34 -16.70 3.71 10.50
N PHE A 35 -17.25 2.52 10.70
CA PHE A 35 -16.70 1.51 11.62
C PHE A 35 -16.14 0.28 10.90
N GLU A 36 -16.41 0.13 9.61
CA GLU A 36 -16.01 -1.03 8.81
C GLU A 36 -14.49 -1.12 8.62
N GLY A 37 -13.81 0.03 8.53
CA GLY A 37 -12.36 0.10 8.38
C GLY A 37 -11.89 -0.25 6.97
N CYS A 38 -10.71 -0.85 6.88
CA CYS A 38 -10.08 -1.31 5.64
C CYS A 38 -9.61 -2.77 5.79
N THR A 39 -9.08 -3.31 4.70
CA THR A 39 -8.29 -4.55 4.73
C THR A 39 -6.83 -4.24 4.44
N THR A 40 -5.98 -5.28 4.32
CA THR A 40 -4.60 -5.12 3.85
C THR A 40 -4.53 -4.51 2.44
N LEU A 41 -5.62 -4.62 1.66
CA LEU A 41 -5.70 -4.04 0.31
C LEU A 41 -5.52 -2.53 0.31
N ALA A 42 -5.91 -1.81 1.36
CA ALA A 42 -5.70 -0.37 1.43
C ALA A 42 -4.21 0.00 1.32
N MET A 43 -3.34 -0.68 2.07
CA MET A 43 -1.90 -0.44 1.98
C MET A 43 -1.29 -1.05 0.72
N ASP A 44 -1.73 -2.24 0.31
CA ASP A 44 -1.24 -2.90 -0.91
C ASP A 44 -1.48 -2.03 -2.15
N LEU A 45 -2.70 -1.51 -2.33
CA LEU A 45 -3.05 -0.65 -3.46
C LEU A 45 -2.40 0.74 -3.35
N ALA A 46 -2.33 1.32 -2.15
CA ALA A 46 -1.62 2.58 -1.95
C ALA A 46 -0.13 2.45 -2.29
N ALA A 47 0.49 1.30 -2.01
CA ALA A 47 1.86 1.02 -2.37
C ALA A 47 2.05 0.79 -3.87
N GLU A 48 1.14 0.04 -4.49
CA GLU A 48 1.11 -0.20 -5.94
C GLU A 48 1.05 1.12 -6.73
N GLU A 49 0.26 2.10 -6.28
CA GLU A 49 0.08 3.41 -6.92
C GLU A 49 1.02 4.52 -6.38
N GLY A 50 1.91 4.19 -5.44
CA GLY A 50 2.95 5.11 -4.96
C GLY A 50 2.48 6.17 -3.97
N HIS A 51 1.32 5.98 -3.32
CA HIS A 51 0.65 6.92 -2.41
C HIS A 51 1.22 6.87 -0.98
N LEU A 52 2.45 7.36 -0.81
CA LEU A 52 3.17 7.32 0.47
C LEU A 52 2.42 7.99 1.64
N SER A 53 1.77 9.13 1.42
CA SER A 53 1.03 9.82 2.50
C SER A 53 -0.12 8.97 3.06
N ILE A 54 -0.74 8.13 2.23
CA ILE A 54 -1.78 7.21 2.66
C ILE A 54 -1.18 6.03 3.41
N LEU A 55 -0.02 5.51 3.00
CA LEU A 55 0.69 4.46 3.73
C LEU A 55 1.09 4.92 5.14
N GLU A 56 1.67 6.11 5.26
CA GLU A 56 2.02 6.73 6.53
C GLU A 56 0.80 6.87 7.43
N TRP A 57 -0.30 7.37 6.87
CA TRP A 57 -1.54 7.57 7.60
C TRP A 57 -2.16 6.24 8.04
N LEU A 58 -2.26 5.25 7.15
CA LEU A 58 -2.81 3.93 7.46
C LEU A 58 -1.97 3.23 8.53
N HIS A 59 -0.64 3.29 8.44
CA HIS A 59 0.24 2.71 9.44
C HIS A 59 0.11 3.36 10.83
N ALA A 60 -0.12 4.67 10.89
CA ALA A 60 -0.29 5.37 12.16
C ALA A 60 -1.68 5.14 12.80
N ASN A 61 -2.72 4.88 11.99
CA ASN A 61 -4.12 4.89 12.45
C ASN A 61 -4.84 3.53 12.35
N ARG A 62 -4.24 2.55 11.67
CA ARG A 62 -4.80 1.21 11.41
C ARG A 62 -3.80 0.12 11.77
N SER A 63 -4.30 -1.09 11.99
CA SER A 63 -3.50 -2.24 12.44
C SER A 63 -3.44 -3.39 11.43
N GLU A 64 -4.21 -3.29 10.35
CA GLU A 64 -4.39 -4.32 9.33
C GLU A 64 -3.07 -4.62 8.60
N GLY A 65 -2.25 -3.59 8.36
CA GLY A 65 -0.96 -3.74 7.69
C GLY A 65 -1.07 -3.92 6.18
N CYS A 66 -0.07 -4.57 5.59
CA CYS A 66 0.00 -4.88 4.17
C CYS A 66 0.39 -6.35 3.97
N THR A 67 0.49 -6.78 2.72
CA THR A 67 1.10 -8.06 2.35
C THR A 67 2.45 -7.83 1.66
N ASP A 68 3.11 -8.91 1.26
CA ASP A 68 4.32 -8.86 0.41
C ASP A 68 4.04 -8.20 -0.96
N PHE A 69 2.78 -8.20 -1.39
CA PHE A 69 2.33 -7.52 -2.60
C PHE A 69 2.64 -6.02 -2.60
N ALA A 70 2.57 -5.35 -1.44
CA ALA A 70 2.88 -3.92 -1.34
C ALA A 70 4.29 -3.60 -1.84
N MET A 71 5.30 -4.35 -1.38
CA MET A 71 6.68 -4.12 -1.82
C MET A 71 6.93 -4.65 -3.23
N ASP A 72 6.38 -5.80 -3.60
CA ASP A 72 6.52 -6.37 -4.94
C ASP A 72 5.96 -5.42 -6.03
N SER A 73 4.77 -4.88 -5.82
CA SER A 73 4.11 -3.96 -6.75
C SER A 73 4.78 -2.58 -6.77
N ALA A 74 5.15 -2.02 -5.61
CA ALA A 74 5.94 -0.79 -5.56
C ALA A 74 7.26 -0.93 -6.33
N ALA A 75 7.91 -2.09 -6.26
CA ALA A 75 9.11 -2.37 -7.03
C ALA A 75 8.86 -2.42 -8.54
N GLY A 76 7.84 -3.16 -8.98
CA GLY A 76 7.46 -3.24 -10.40
C GLY A 76 7.05 -1.90 -11.01
N ASN A 77 6.44 -1.01 -10.20
CA ASN A 77 5.99 0.30 -10.63
C ASN A 77 7.04 1.41 -10.48
N GLY A 78 8.17 1.12 -9.82
CA GLY A 78 9.28 2.05 -9.69
C GLY A 78 9.12 3.06 -8.54
N HIS A 79 8.27 2.76 -7.56
CA HIS A 79 8.00 3.61 -6.40
C HIS A 79 9.05 3.40 -5.32
N LEU A 80 10.29 3.82 -5.60
CA LEU A 80 11.44 3.65 -4.69
C LEU A 80 11.19 4.28 -3.31
N HIS A 81 10.54 5.45 -3.24
CA HIS A 81 10.21 6.11 -1.98
C HIS A 81 9.26 5.26 -1.10
N VAL A 82 8.30 4.57 -1.72
CA VAL A 82 7.42 3.63 -1.03
C VAL A 82 8.18 2.39 -0.56
N LEU A 83 9.07 1.83 -1.37
CA LEU A 83 9.90 0.68 -0.99
C LEU A 83 10.76 0.97 0.24
N ILE A 84 11.48 2.10 0.23
CA ILE A 84 12.31 2.53 1.36
C ILE A 84 11.47 2.66 2.62
N TRP A 85 10.28 3.27 2.49
CA TRP A 85 9.40 3.45 3.62
C TRP A 85 8.84 2.13 4.16
N LEU A 86 8.36 1.23 3.29
CA LEU A 86 7.85 -0.09 3.65
C LEU A 86 8.96 -0.92 4.33
N HIS A 87 10.17 -0.92 3.77
CA HIS A 87 11.32 -1.63 4.36
C HIS A 87 11.66 -1.14 5.78
N ALA A 88 11.53 0.17 6.04
CA ALA A 88 11.85 0.75 7.33
C ALA A 88 10.77 0.55 8.41
N HIS A 89 9.49 0.41 8.02
CA HIS A 89 8.35 0.44 8.95
C HIS A 89 7.51 -0.85 8.98
N ARG A 90 7.72 -1.77 8.03
CA ARG A 90 6.99 -3.03 7.88
C ARG A 90 7.94 -4.23 7.89
N SER A 91 7.42 -5.39 8.26
CA SER A 91 8.19 -6.64 8.39
C SER A 91 7.83 -7.70 7.35
N GLU A 92 6.81 -7.45 6.55
CA GLU A 92 6.29 -8.35 5.52
C GLU A 92 7.33 -8.62 4.42
N GLY A 93 8.13 -7.62 4.07
CA GLY A 93 9.20 -7.73 3.08
C GLY A 93 8.68 -7.86 1.65
N CYS A 94 9.57 -8.31 0.75
CA CYS A 94 9.30 -8.54 -0.66
C CYS A 94 9.66 -9.97 -1.07
N THR A 95 9.13 -10.43 -2.19
CA THR A 95 9.48 -11.73 -2.80
C THR A 95 10.43 -11.56 -3.99
N ALA A 96 10.81 -12.66 -4.64
CA ALA A 96 11.56 -12.62 -5.89
C ALA A 96 10.83 -11.84 -7.01
N ARG A 97 9.49 -11.69 -6.91
CA ARG A 97 8.69 -10.93 -7.89
C ARG A 97 9.08 -9.45 -7.93
N ALA A 98 9.46 -8.85 -6.81
CA ALA A 98 9.93 -7.46 -6.78
C ALA A 98 11.07 -7.23 -7.78
N MET A 99 12.07 -8.12 -7.78
CA MET A 99 13.21 -8.04 -8.69
C MET A 99 12.81 -8.33 -10.14
N ASP A 100 12.02 -9.39 -10.38
CA ASP A 100 11.58 -9.77 -11.72
C ASP A 100 10.75 -8.67 -12.39
N TRP A 101 9.82 -8.06 -11.64
CA TRP A 101 8.98 -6.97 -12.15
C TRP A 101 9.76 -5.67 -12.33
N ALA A 102 10.67 -5.34 -11.41
CA ALA A 102 11.54 -4.18 -11.55
C ALA A 102 12.43 -4.31 -12.82
N LYS A 103 13.00 -5.49 -13.08
CA LYS A 103 13.74 -5.80 -14.31
C LYS A 103 12.86 -5.71 -15.55
N LYS A 104 11.69 -6.35 -15.54
CA LYS A 104 10.75 -6.36 -16.67
C LYS A 104 10.29 -4.95 -17.07
N HIS A 105 10.10 -4.06 -16.10
CA HIS A 105 9.66 -2.69 -16.32
C HIS A 105 10.80 -1.66 -16.33
N CYS A 106 12.07 -2.11 -16.38
CA CYS A 106 13.27 -1.28 -16.45
C CYS A 106 13.36 -0.23 -15.32
N ARG A 107 12.98 -0.59 -14.09
CA ARG A 107 13.02 0.27 -12.90
C ARG A 107 14.43 0.32 -12.29
N HIS A 108 15.37 0.94 -12.99
CA HIS A 108 16.81 0.94 -12.64
C HIS A 108 17.11 1.26 -11.18
N SER A 109 16.59 2.37 -10.64
CA SER A 109 16.83 2.76 -9.24
C SER A 109 16.26 1.76 -8.21
N VAL A 110 15.18 1.06 -8.57
CA VAL A 110 14.62 0.01 -7.71
C VAL A 110 15.48 -1.26 -7.77
N ILE A 111 15.96 -1.63 -8.96
CA ILE A 111 16.84 -2.80 -9.13
C ILE A 111 18.10 -2.61 -8.30
N GLU A 112 18.76 -1.46 -8.43
CA GLU A 112 19.95 -1.10 -7.66
C GLU A 112 19.68 -1.20 -6.15
N TRP A 113 18.60 -0.57 -5.68
CA TRP A 113 18.22 -0.61 -4.27
C TRP A 113 17.94 -2.02 -3.75
N LEU A 114 17.23 -2.86 -4.52
CA LEU A 114 16.94 -4.24 -4.14
C LEU A 114 18.20 -5.11 -4.10
N GLN A 115 19.14 -4.89 -5.01
CA GLN A 115 20.43 -5.59 -5.03
C GLN A 115 21.29 -5.22 -3.82
N GLU A 116 21.39 -3.93 -3.52
CA GLU A 116 22.13 -3.42 -2.35
C GLU A 116 21.52 -3.91 -1.02
N THR A 117 20.19 -3.94 -0.94
CA THR A 117 19.49 -4.23 0.32
C THR A 117 19.39 -5.73 0.60
N TYR A 118 19.16 -6.55 -0.42
CA TYR A 118 18.84 -7.99 -0.26
C TYR A 118 19.85 -8.93 -0.90
N GLY A 119 20.87 -8.43 -1.61
CA GLY A 119 21.89 -9.27 -2.25
C GLY A 119 21.36 -10.14 -3.38
N PHE A 120 20.32 -9.70 -4.10
CA PHE A 120 19.80 -10.41 -5.27
C PHE A 120 20.84 -10.40 -6.41
N GLU A 121 21.65 -11.45 -6.49
CA GLU A 121 22.52 -11.70 -7.64
C GLU A 121 21.66 -12.09 -8.85
N GLY A 122 21.96 -11.45 -9.99
CA GLY A 122 21.11 -11.44 -11.18
C GLY A 122 21.18 -12.69 -12.04
#